data_AF-A0A8D0GSE0-F1
#
_entry.id   AF-A0A8D0GSE0-F1
#
_cell.length_a   1.000
_cell.length_b   1.000
_cell.length_c   1.000
_cell.angle_alpha   90.00
_cell.angle_beta   90.00
_cell.angle_gamma   90.00
#
_symmetry.space_group_name_H-M   'P 1'
#
loop_
_entity.id
_entity.type
_entity.pdbx_description
1 polymer ?
#
loop_
_entity_poly.entity_id
_entity_poly.type
_entity_poly.pdbx_seq_one_letter_code
_entity_poly.pdbx_strand_id
1 'polypeptide(L)'
;MAEAAPFPPRFPDSDIDLDPAAAAQKLTTALEQKPDDAEHYCQRAYAHILLHNYHDAIADAKKSLELDPNNATAFLRKGIGEYHIKNYTSALESFKEGQKWNSVDTTFTIWINRCEETLNRSQTEVVSLFFLSIPASSVSVVIFKKSMFVDFSPA
;
A
#
# COMPACT_ATOMS: atom_id res chain seq x y z
N MET A 1 -24.95 -20.32 9.63
CA MET A 1 -23.53 -20.01 9.84
C MET A 1 -22.84 -20.35 8.54
N ALA A 2 -22.31 -19.37 7.81
CA ALA A 2 -21.72 -19.60 6.50
C ALA A 2 -20.36 -20.28 6.70
N GLU A 3 -20.29 -21.54 6.30
CA GLU A 3 -19.07 -22.34 6.24
C GLU A 3 -18.15 -21.68 5.19
N ALA A 4 -17.02 -21.12 5.63
CA ALA A 4 -16.02 -20.55 4.75
C ALA A 4 -15.56 -21.66 3.80
N ALA A 5 -15.75 -21.45 2.50
CA ALA A 5 -15.37 -22.41 1.48
C ALA A 5 -13.89 -22.82 1.65
N PRO A 6 -13.54 -24.11 1.50
CA PRO A 6 -12.16 -24.57 1.63
C PRO A 6 -11.29 -23.79 0.64
N PHE A 7 -10.26 -23.12 1.16
CA PHE A 7 -9.33 -22.28 0.39
C PHE A 7 -8.87 -23.04 -0.88
N PRO A 8 -8.95 -22.43 -2.08
CA PRO A 8 -8.30 -22.99 -3.26
C PRO A 8 -6.80 -23.17 -2.97
N PRO A 9 -6.12 -24.15 -3.60
CA PRO A 9 -4.74 -24.47 -3.30
C PRO A 9 -3.86 -23.23 -3.51
N ARG A 10 -3.41 -22.66 -2.39
CA ARG A 10 -2.47 -21.54 -2.35
C ARG A 10 -1.16 -21.99 -2.99
N PHE A 11 -0.70 -21.32 -4.04
CA PHE A 11 0.73 -21.41 -4.42
C PHE A 11 1.55 -20.90 -3.22
N PRO A 12 2.41 -21.72 -2.57
CA PRO A 12 3.10 -21.25 -1.39
C PRO A 12 4.00 -20.07 -1.78
N ASP A 13 4.06 -19.03 -0.95
CA ASP A 13 4.85 -17.83 -1.26
C ASP A 13 6.32 -18.18 -1.55
N SER A 14 6.83 -19.27 -0.96
CA SER A 14 8.16 -19.82 -1.26
C SER A 14 8.41 -20.17 -2.73
N ASP A 15 7.38 -20.64 -3.44
CA ASP A 15 7.50 -20.97 -4.86
C ASP A 15 7.54 -19.71 -5.72
N ILE A 16 6.83 -18.67 -5.27
CA ILE A 16 6.82 -17.35 -5.93
C ILE A 16 8.16 -16.64 -5.72
N ASP A 17 8.75 -16.77 -4.52
CA ASP A 17 10.05 -16.21 -4.20
C ASP A 17 11.19 -16.85 -5.02
N LEU A 18 11.06 -18.15 -5.34
CA LEU A 18 12.08 -18.88 -6.10
C LEU A 18 12.11 -18.47 -7.58
N ASP A 19 10.94 -18.37 -8.21
CA ASP A 19 10.80 -17.96 -9.61
C ASP A 19 9.48 -17.18 -9.81
N PRO A 20 9.51 -15.84 -9.62
CA PRO A 20 8.31 -15.03 -9.73
C PRO A 20 7.79 -14.94 -11.17
N ALA A 21 8.65 -15.10 -12.18
CA ALA A 21 8.23 -15.08 -13.58
C ALA A 21 7.44 -16.34 -13.94
N ALA A 22 7.94 -17.51 -13.56
CA ALA A 22 7.23 -18.77 -13.76
C ALA A 22 5.95 -18.83 -12.93
N ALA A 23 5.97 -18.31 -11.69
CA ALA A 23 4.78 -18.21 -10.85
C ALA A 23 3.70 -17.33 -11.50
N ALA A 24 4.05 -16.14 -11.99
CA ALA A 24 3.11 -15.24 -12.66
C ALA A 24 2.46 -15.88 -13.90
N GLN A 25 3.23 -16.65 -14.68
CA GLN A 25 2.71 -17.40 -15.83
C GLN A 25 1.71 -18.48 -15.40
N LYS A 26 2.07 -19.31 -14.40
CA LYS A 26 1.17 -20.36 -13.87
C LYS A 26 -0.13 -19.77 -13.33
N LEU A 27 -0.04 -18.66 -12.58
CA LEU A 27 -1.19 -17.94 -12.04
C LEU A 27 -2.06 -17.35 -13.15
N THR A 28 -1.45 -16.89 -14.26
CA THR A 28 -2.20 -16.40 -15.42
C THR A 28 -2.99 -17.53 -16.08
N THR A 29 -2.38 -18.69 -16.33
CA THR A 29 -3.10 -19.86 -16.85
C THR A 29 -4.20 -20.34 -15.89
N ALA A 30 -3.96 -20.27 -14.58
CA ALA A 30 -4.98 -20.62 -13.59
C ALA A 30 -6.18 -19.64 -13.62
N LEU A 31 -5.91 -18.34 -13.76
CA LEU A 31 -6.94 -17.30 -13.88
C LEU A 31 -7.71 -17.38 -15.20
N GLU A 32 -7.12 -17.89 -16.29
CA GLU A 32 -7.87 -18.19 -17.53
C GLU A 32 -8.91 -19.29 -17.31
N GLN A 33 -8.62 -20.25 -16.43
CA GLN A 33 -9.55 -21.34 -16.08
C GLN A 33 -10.59 -20.92 -15.02
N LYS A 34 -10.17 -20.06 -14.07
CA LYS A 34 -10.99 -19.56 -12.97
C LYS A 34 -10.75 -18.06 -12.77
N PRO A 35 -11.47 -17.20 -13.51
CA PRO A 35 -11.23 -15.76 -13.48
C PRO A 35 -11.75 -15.06 -12.21
N ASP A 36 -12.47 -15.74 -11.34
CA ASP A 36 -13.07 -15.16 -10.13
C ASP A 36 -12.34 -15.60 -8.85
N ASP A 37 -11.07 -15.96 -8.94
CA ASP A 37 -10.28 -16.41 -7.79
C ASP A 37 -9.44 -15.27 -7.20
N ALA A 38 -9.94 -14.71 -6.08
CA ALA A 38 -9.32 -13.58 -5.38
C ALA A 38 -7.88 -13.88 -4.94
N GLU A 39 -7.58 -15.12 -4.51
CA GLU A 39 -6.26 -15.50 -4.03
C GLU A 39 -5.26 -15.56 -5.18
N HIS A 40 -5.65 -16.10 -6.35
CA HIS A 40 -4.75 -16.14 -7.51
C HIS A 40 -4.36 -14.74 -7.99
N TYR A 41 -5.31 -13.78 -7.99
CA TYR A 41 -4.97 -12.37 -8.23
C TYR A 41 -4.03 -11.82 -7.17
N CYS A 42 -4.31 -12.08 -5.89
CA CYS A 42 -3.44 -11.65 -4.80
C CYS A 42 -2.00 -12.18 -5.02
N GLN A 43 -1.85 -13.47 -5.31
CA GLN A 43 -0.57 -14.14 -5.56
C GLN A 43 0.15 -13.61 -6.79
N ARG A 44 -0.58 -13.32 -7.86
CA ARG A 44 0.02 -12.76 -9.08
C ARG A 44 0.50 -11.34 -8.85
N ALA A 45 -0.22 -10.57 -8.03
CA ALA A 45 0.25 -9.26 -7.59
C ALA A 45 1.60 -9.36 -6.85
N TYR A 46 1.80 -10.37 -6.01
CA TYR A 46 3.09 -10.58 -5.33
C TYR A 46 4.21 -10.91 -6.29
N ALA A 47 3.97 -11.83 -7.23
CA ALA A 47 4.92 -12.14 -8.28
C ALA A 47 5.30 -10.87 -9.08
N HIS A 48 4.32 -10.04 -9.43
CA HIS A 48 4.57 -8.76 -10.09
C HIS A 48 5.36 -7.76 -9.24
N ILE A 49 5.16 -7.72 -7.92
CA ILE A 49 6.00 -6.90 -7.02
C ILE A 49 7.45 -7.36 -7.07
N LEU A 50 7.71 -8.66 -6.98
CA LEU A 50 9.06 -9.22 -7.06
C LEU A 50 9.72 -8.98 -8.43
N LEU A 51 8.92 -8.90 -9.50
CA LEU A 51 9.36 -8.56 -10.85
C LEU A 51 9.47 -7.04 -11.10
N HIS A 52 9.16 -6.20 -10.10
CA HIS A 52 9.09 -4.73 -10.23
C HIS A 52 8.02 -4.22 -11.22
N ASN A 53 7.03 -5.04 -11.57
CA ASN A 53 5.88 -4.69 -12.41
C ASN A 53 4.76 -4.09 -11.55
N TYR A 54 5.03 -2.92 -10.96
CA TYR A 54 4.15 -2.36 -9.92
C TYR A 54 2.75 -1.98 -10.40
N HIS A 55 2.59 -1.53 -11.65
CA HIS A 55 1.27 -1.23 -12.20
C HIS A 55 0.39 -2.48 -12.32
N ASP A 56 0.97 -3.58 -12.80
CA ASP A 56 0.27 -4.87 -12.91
C ASP A 56 -0.06 -5.42 -11.52
N ALA A 57 0.88 -5.30 -10.57
CA ALA A 57 0.64 -5.68 -9.18
C ALA A 57 -0.55 -4.94 -8.55
N ILE A 58 -0.65 -3.63 -8.79
CA ILE A 58 -1.78 -2.82 -8.29
C ILE A 58 -3.09 -3.26 -8.94
N ALA A 59 -3.09 -3.54 -10.25
CA ALA A 59 -4.28 -3.99 -10.97
C ALA A 59 -4.78 -5.33 -10.44
N ASP A 60 -3.89 -6.29 -10.26
CA ASP A 60 -4.22 -7.60 -9.68
C ASP A 60 -4.68 -7.50 -8.23
N ALA A 61 -4.00 -6.71 -7.40
CA ALA A 61 -4.42 -6.51 -6.01
C ALA A 61 -5.79 -5.84 -5.91
N LYS A 62 -6.10 -4.88 -6.79
CA LYS A 62 -7.46 -4.30 -6.88
C LYS A 62 -8.48 -5.35 -7.30
N LYS A 63 -8.17 -6.20 -8.27
CA LYS A 63 -9.09 -7.25 -8.70
C LYS A 63 -9.35 -8.29 -7.60
N SER A 64 -8.32 -8.63 -6.83
CA SER A 64 -8.45 -9.45 -5.62
C SER A 64 -9.40 -8.81 -4.61
N LEU A 65 -9.28 -7.50 -4.36
CA LEU A 65 -10.15 -6.76 -3.44
C LEU A 65 -11.59 -6.55 -3.93
N GLU A 66 -11.83 -6.56 -5.25
CA GLU A 66 -13.19 -6.57 -5.82
C GLU A 66 -13.91 -7.90 -5.50
N LEU A 67 -13.16 -9.00 -5.47
CA LEU A 67 -13.67 -10.35 -5.22
C LEU A 67 -13.73 -10.67 -3.71
N ASP A 68 -12.73 -10.25 -2.95
CA ASP A 68 -12.65 -10.34 -1.49
C ASP A 68 -12.24 -8.98 -0.88
N PRO A 69 -13.22 -8.15 -0.50
CA PRO A 69 -12.97 -6.81 0.05
C PRO A 69 -12.22 -6.80 1.38
N ASN A 70 -12.12 -7.94 2.06
CA ASN A 70 -11.55 -8.05 3.40
C ASN A 70 -10.14 -8.64 3.38
N ASN A 71 -9.57 -8.87 2.19
CA ASN A 71 -8.26 -9.49 2.04
C ASN A 71 -7.14 -8.51 2.44
N ALA A 72 -6.69 -8.60 3.69
CA ALA A 72 -5.59 -7.79 4.22
C ALA A 72 -4.32 -7.92 3.36
N THR A 73 -3.97 -9.12 2.90
CA THR A 73 -2.78 -9.35 2.07
C THR A 73 -2.87 -8.62 0.72
N ALA A 74 -4.06 -8.55 0.12
CA ALA A 74 -4.26 -7.80 -1.12
C ALA A 74 -4.10 -6.29 -0.89
N PHE A 75 -4.59 -5.74 0.23
CA PHE A 75 -4.31 -4.35 0.61
C PHE A 75 -2.82 -4.06 0.79
N LEU A 76 -2.09 -4.98 1.44
CA LEU A 76 -0.65 -4.87 1.61
C LEU A 76 0.06 -4.83 0.25
N ARG A 77 -0.25 -5.78 -0.64
CA ARG A 77 0.36 -5.87 -1.98
C ARG A 77 0.02 -4.64 -2.83
N LYS A 78 -1.22 -4.15 -2.78
CA LYS A 78 -1.63 -2.89 -3.42
C LYS A 78 -0.81 -1.70 -2.90
N GLY A 79 -0.70 -1.54 -1.58
CA GLY A 79 0.05 -0.45 -0.97
C GLY A 79 1.54 -0.48 -1.31
N ILE A 80 2.15 -1.67 -1.37
CA ILE A 80 3.55 -1.84 -1.79
C ILE A 80 3.73 -1.37 -3.24
N GLY A 81 2.85 -1.81 -4.15
CA GLY A 81 2.87 -1.36 -5.54
C GLY A 81 2.74 0.17 -5.65
N GLU A 82 1.76 0.76 -4.94
CA GLU A 82 1.53 2.22 -4.91
C GLU A 82 2.74 2.99 -4.37
N TYR A 83 3.40 2.45 -3.33
CA TYR A 83 4.61 3.03 -2.76
C TYR A 83 5.75 3.08 -3.77
N HIS A 84 5.95 1.99 -4.53
CA HIS A 84 7.05 1.90 -5.50
C HIS A 84 6.84 2.78 -6.74
N ILE A 85 5.59 3.07 -7.13
CA ILE A 85 5.29 4.08 -8.16
C ILE A 85 5.27 5.52 -7.60
N LYS A 86 5.73 5.72 -6.36
CA LYS A 86 5.80 7.01 -5.65
C LYS A 86 4.45 7.64 -5.33
N ASN A 87 3.37 6.87 -5.35
CA ASN A 87 2.05 7.34 -4.93
C ASN A 87 1.86 7.10 -3.42
N TYR A 88 2.64 7.81 -2.61
CA TYR A 88 2.74 7.58 -1.16
C TYR A 88 1.44 7.88 -0.40
N THR A 89 0.60 8.80 -0.90
CA THR A 89 -0.71 9.10 -0.32
C THR A 89 -1.66 7.92 -0.48
N SER A 90 -1.82 7.37 -1.69
CA SER A 90 -2.66 6.20 -1.92
C SER A 90 -2.10 4.96 -1.21
N ALA A 91 -0.77 4.78 -1.19
CA ALA A 91 -0.13 3.69 -0.46
C ALA A 91 -0.49 3.72 1.04
N LEU A 92 -0.41 4.90 1.67
CA LEU A 92 -0.76 5.09 3.07
C LEU A 92 -2.22 4.71 3.36
N GLU A 93 -3.15 5.11 2.48
CA GLU A 93 -4.56 4.75 2.59
C GLU A 93 -4.77 3.24 2.46
N SER A 94 -4.15 2.60 1.46
CA SER A 94 -4.23 1.16 1.25
C SER A 94 -3.71 0.38 2.47
N PHE A 95 -2.59 0.80 3.07
CA PHE A 95 -2.07 0.15 4.27
C PHE A 95 -2.96 0.35 5.50
N LYS A 96 -3.53 1.54 5.69
CA LYS A 96 -4.47 1.82 6.79
C LYS A 96 -5.75 1.00 6.66
N GLU A 97 -6.25 0.81 5.44
CA GLU A 97 -7.43 -0.04 5.21
C GLU A 97 -7.12 -1.52 5.49
N GLY A 98 -5.98 -2.03 5.01
CA GLY A 98 -5.55 -3.40 5.29
C GLY A 98 -5.35 -3.69 6.78
N GLN A 99 -4.84 -2.72 7.53
CA GLN A 99 -4.64 -2.84 8.98
C GLN A 99 -5.96 -3.05 9.75
N LYS A 100 -7.10 -2.53 9.25
CA LYS A 100 -8.41 -2.76 9.89
C LYS A 100 -8.80 -4.24 9.89
N TRP A 101 -8.41 -4.96 8.84
CA TRP A 101 -8.72 -6.38 8.66
C TRP A 101 -7.69 -7.29 9.33
N ASN A 102 -6.43 -6.86 9.43
CA ASN A 102 -5.39 -7.56 10.17
C ASN A 102 -4.54 -6.59 11.01
N SER A 103 -5.05 -6.28 12.21
CA SER A 103 -4.43 -5.30 13.12
C SER A 103 -3.22 -5.82 13.89
N VAL A 104 -2.99 -7.15 13.90
CA VAL A 104 -1.88 -7.76 14.66
C VAL A 104 -0.58 -7.71 13.85
N ASP A 105 -0.69 -7.65 12.53
CA ASP A 105 0.46 -7.67 11.63
C ASP A 105 1.25 -6.36 11.71
N THR A 106 2.49 -6.46 12.18
CA THR A 106 3.41 -5.31 12.30
C THR A 106 3.86 -4.78 10.96
N THR A 107 3.72 -5.57 9.87
CA THR A 107 4.09 -5.16 8.52
C THR A 107 3.32 -3.91 8.08
N PHE A 108 2.02 -3.80 8.38
CA PHE A 108 1.26 -2.58 8.06
C PHE A 108 1.82 -1.35 8.76
N THR A 109 2.12 -1.46 10.05
CA THR A 109 2.69 -0.34 10.84
C THR A 109 4.02 0.13 10.27
N ILE A 110 4.89 -0.80 9.84
CA ILE A 110 6.18 -0.46 9.22
C ILE A 110 5.96 0.34 7.93
N TRP A 111 5.07 -0.13 7.06
CA TRP A 111 4.78 0.55 5.79
C TRP A 111 4.07 1.89 5.96
N ILE A 112 3.14 2.00 6.92
CA ILE A 112 2.46 3.26 7.28
C ILE A 112 3.50 4.30 7.71
N ASN A 113 4.37 3.95 8.66
CA ASN A 113 5.42 4.85 9.15
C ASN A 113 6.35 5.30 8.01
N ARG A 114 6.71 4.38 7.11
CA ARG A 114 7.55 4.68 5.95
C ARG A 114 6.88 5.66 4.98
N CYS A 115 5.57 5.53 4.75
CA CYS A 115 4.81 6.46 3.93
C CYS A 115 4.73 7.84 4.59
N GLU A 116 4.43 7.90 5.89
CA GLU A 116 4.32 9.13 6.66
C GLU A 116 5.65 9.90 6.71
N GLU A 117 6.77 9.21 6.91
CA GLU A 117 8.11 9.81 6.86
C GLU A 117 8.40 10.42 5.47
N THR A 118 8.08 9.69 4.41
CA THR A 118 8.30 10.13 3.02
C THR A 118 7.47 11.38 2.69
N LEU A 119 6.20 11.40 3.13
CA LEU A 119 5.28 12.54 2.96
C LEU A 119 5.65 13.74 3.83
N ASN A 120 6.17 13.52 5.04
CA ASN A 120 6.65 14.61 5.89
C ASN A 120 7.93 15.24 5.33
N ARG A 121 8.83 14.41 4.76
CA ARG A 121 10.05 14.88 4.10
C ARG A 121 9.78 15.75 2.88
N SER A 122 8.79 15.38 2.06
CA SER A 122 8.39 16.23 0.94
C SER A 122 7.85 17.58 1.43
N GLN A 123 7.05 17.59 2.50
CA GLN A 123 6.53 18.83 3.11
C GLN A 123 7.63 19.74 3.67
N THR A 124 8.65 19.20 4.33
CA THR A 124 9.76 20.02 4.86
C THR A 124 10.62 20.63 3.76
N GLU A 125 10.83 19.92 2.65
CA GLU A 125 11.55 20.44 1.48
C GLU A 125 10.83 21.62 0.82
N VAL A 126 9.49 21.53 0.62
CA VAL A 126 8.73 22.68 0.08
C VAL A 126 8.75 23.88 1.01
N VAL A 127 8.65 23.67 2.32
CA VAL A 127 8.72 24.76 3.30
C VAL A 127 10.10 25.44 3.26
N SER A 128 11.18 24.67 3.20
CA SER A 128 12.55 25.22 3.11
C SER A 128 12.76 26.05 1.84
N LEU A 129 12.29 25.57 0.68
CA LEU A 129 12.38 26.31 -0.59
C LEU A 129 11.56 27.60 -0.58
N PHE A 130 10.40 27.61 0.08
CA PHE A 130 9.57 28.80 0.21
C PHE A 130 10.27 29.93 0.98
N PHE A 131 11.01 29.61 2.05
CA PHE A 131 11.74 30.61 2.84
C PHE A 131 12.97 31.18 2.11
N LEU A 132 13.58 30.46 1.17
CA LEU A 132 14.73 30.96 0.39
C LEU A 132 14.33 31.94 -0.72
N SER A 133 13.06 31.97 -1.12
CA SER A 133 12.56 32.86 -2.17
C SER A 133 11.95 34.16 -1.65
N ILE A 134 11.82 34.34 -0.33
CA ILE A 134 11.31 35.57 0.28
C ILE A 134 12.48 36.55 0.45
N PRO A 135 12.47 37.73 -0.22
CA PRO A 135 13.51 38.73 -0.01
C PRO A 135 13.49 39.21 1.46
N ALA A 136 14.67 39.34 2.06
CA ALA A 136 14.88 39.72 3.47
C ALA A 136 14.20 41.03 3.90
N SER A 137 13.73 41.84 2.95
CA SER A 137 13.00 43.08 3.18
C SER A 137 11.52 42.91 3.57
N SER A 138 10.95 41.71 3.46
CA SER A 138 9.50 41.47 3.71
C SER A 138 9.20 40.70 5.00
N VAL A 139 10.20 40.50 5.88
CA VAL A 139 10.09 39.72 7.11
C VAL A 139 9.32 40.50 8.18
N SER A 140 7.99 40.52 8.10
CA SER A 140 7.13 40.99 9.21
C SER A 140 5.87 40.16 9.42
N VAL A 141 5.61 39.07 8.66
CA VAL A 141 4.28 38.40 8.69
C VAL A 141 4.27 36.89 8.96
N VAL A 142 5.39 36.16 8.91
CA VAL A 142 5.34 34.67 8.98
C VAL A 142 5.97 34.11 10.26
N ILE A 143 5.42 34.50 11.41
CA ILE A 143 5.52 33.72 12.66
C ILE A 143 4.08 33.46 13.15
N PHE A 144 3.27 32.73 12.37
CA PHE A 144 1.92 32.38 12.81
C PHE A 144 1.38 31.10 12.14
N LYS A 145 2.01 29.95 12.40
CA LYS A 145 1.32 28.65 12.46
C LYS A 145 2.27 27.53 12.90
N LYS A 146 2.54 27.47 14.21
CA LYS A 146 3.03 26.25 14.87
C LYS A 146 2.40 26.05 16.26
N SER A 147 1.13 26.45 16.41
CA SER A 147 0.37 26.33 17.67
C SER A 147 -0.95 25.59 17.54
N MET A 148 -1.09 24.66 16.58
CA MET A 148 -2.33 23.87 16.44
C MET A 148 -2.15 22.37 16.71
N PHE A 149 -1.36 22.02 17.73
CA PHE A 149 -1.26 20.64 18.20
C PHE A 149 -1.07 20.57 19.72
N VAL A 150 -2.01 21.08 20.50
CA VAL A 150 -2.25 20.61 21.87
C VAL A 150 -3.75 20.77 22.19
N ASP A 151 -4.31 19.73 22.79
CA ASP A 151 -5.61 19.62 23.47
C ASP A 151 -6.88 19.40 22.62
N PHE A 152 -7.25 18.13 22.45
CA PHE A 152 -8.65 17.75 22.52
C PHE A 152 -8.82 16.41 23.27
N SER A 153 -9.16 16.52 24.55
CA SER A 153 -9.83 15.49 25.33
C SER A 153 -10.99 16.16 26.04
N PRO A 154 -12.21 15.60 25.98
CA PRO A 154 -13.11 15.73 27.09
C PRO A 154 -13.69 14.38 27.54
N ALA A 155 -13.55 14.19 28.86
CA ALA A 155 -14.43 13.53 29.83
C ALA A 155 -15.30 12.34 29.40
#